data_AF-A0A267GTN9-F1
#
_entry.id   AF-A0A267GTN9-F1
#
_cell.length_a   1.000
_cell.length_b   1.000
_cell.length_c   1.000
_cell.angle_alpha   90.00
_cell.angle_beta   90.00
_cell.angle_gamma   90.00
#
_symmetry.space_group_name_H-M   'P 1'
#
loop_
_entity.id
_entity.type
_entity.pdbx_description
1 polymer ?
#
loop_
_entity_poly.entity_id
_entity_poly.type
_entity_poly.pdbx_seq_one_letter_code
_entity_poly.pdbx_strand_id
1 'polypeptide(L)'
;MSRASQLFEHLIIARWCLHGAHLDMAADEYARVRAMAAARRDPDTEAAALTGLADVAIQLGQWDSARLLLESALAPPACDRVQPRRLLRARYLLGLALMALGRAAASRAALEAAMAVVGAADATDSARDEICAALSQLDLAGDVPDGSQLAAAALKFDSTGLDVDGEDRRKFGVAARVGSLI
;
A
#
# COMPACT_ATOMS: atom_id res chain seq x y z
N MET A 1 20.58 -18.14 3.83
CA MET A 1 19.77 -16.99 3.35
C MET A 1 20.06 -15.79 4.24
N SER A 2 20.25 -14.59 3.67
CA SER A 2 20.48 -13.37 4.46
C SER A 2 19.18 -12.86 5.09
N ARG A 3 19.24 -12.24 6.27
CA ARG A 3 18.07 -11.64 6.96
C ARG A 3 17.35 -10.59 6.09
N ALA A 4 18.05 -9.94 5.16
CA ALA A 4 17.45 -9.00 4.20
C ALA A 4 16.60 -9.72 3.14
N SER A 5 16.98 -10.94 2.75
CA SER A 5 16.25 -11.77 1.79
C SER A 5 14.91 -12.24 2.36
N GLN A 6 14.88 -12.59 3.65
CA GLN A 6 13.66 -13.03 4.33
C GLN A 6 12.61 -11.91 4.44
N LEU A 7 13.05 -10.69 4.74
CA LEU A 7 12.15 -9.53 4.85
C LEU A 7 11.46 -9.23 3.52
N PHE A 8 12.21 -9.27 2.42
CA PHE A 8 11.67 -9.07 1.08
C PHE A 8 10.69 -10.17 0.68
N GLU A 9 11.00 -11.43 1.01
CA GLU A 9 10.14 -12.58 0.76
C GLU A 9 8.79 -12.47 1.49
N HIS A 10 8.81 -12.17 2.79
CA HIS A 10 7.59 -11.97 3.57
C HIS A 10 6.74 -10.79 3.05
N LEU A 11 7.37 -9.72 2.55
CA LEU A 11 6.65 -8.60 1.94
C LEU A 11 5.93 -8.99 0.63
N ILE A 12 6.56 -9.85 -0.19
CA ILE A 12 5.95 -10.38 -1.41
C ILE A 12 4.77 -11.28 -1.05
N ILE A 13 4.94 -12.19 -0.09
CA ILE A 13 3.88 -13.10 0.36
C ILE A 13 2.70 -12.29 0.89
N ALA A 14 2.94 -11.31 1.77
CA ALA A 14 1.90 -10.44 2.32
C ALA A 14 1.08 -9.76 1.21
N ARG A 15 1.77 -9.19 0.20
CA ARG A 15 1.11 -8.54 -0.93
C ARG A 15 0.31 -9.53 -1.77
N TRP A 16 0.85 -10.72 -2.02
CA TRP A 16 0.14 -11.75 -2.77
C TRP A 16 -1.13 -12.20 -2.03
N CYS A 17 -1.05 -12.44 -0.72
CA CYS A 17 -2.20 -12.78 0.12
C CYS A 17 -3.28 -11.69 0.08
N LEU A 18 -2.88 -10.41 0.13
CA LEU A 18 -3.80 -9.28 0.04
C LEU A 18 -4.59 -9.30 -1.29
N HIS A 19 -3.90 -9.48 -2.42
CA HIS A 19 -4.56 -9.53 -3.74
C HIS A 19 -5.39 -10.81 -3.93
N GLY A 20 -4.99 -11.91 -3.29
CA GLY A 20 -5.75 -13.17 -3.24
C GLY A 20 -6.90 -13.18 -2.23
N ALA A 21 -7.19 -12.05 -1.57
CA ALA A 21 -8.21 -11.92 -0.52
C ALA A 21 -8.01 -12.85 0.71
N HIS A 22 -6.77 -13.31 0.95
CA HIS A 22 -6.36 -14.02 2.17
C HIS A 22 -5.97 -13.00 3.25
N LEU A 23 -6.96 -12.23 3.72
CA LEU A 23 -6.75 -11.03 4.54
C LEU A 23 -6.13 -11.32 5.92
N ASP A 24 -6.47 -12.46 6.51
CA ASP A 24 -5.88 -12.96 7.76
C ASP A 24 -4.39 -13.24 7.60
N MET A 25 -4.02 -14.02 6.57
CA MET A 25 -2.63 -14.33 6.25
C MET A 25 -1.84 -13.08 5.85
N ALA A 26 -2.46 -12.16 5.10
CA ALA A 26 -1.85 -10.89 4.75
C ALA A 26 -1.54 -10.04 5.99
N ALA A 27 -2.47 -9.97 6.95
CA ALA A 27 -2.26 -9.25 8.20
C ALA A 27 -1.09 -9.83 9.00
N ASP A 28 -1.03 -11.16 9.14
CA ASP A 28 0.04 -11.85 9.87
C ASP A 28 1.41 -11.61 9.23
N GLU A 29 1.49 -11.67 7.90
CA GLU A 29 2.72 -11.45 7.16
C GLU A 29 3.17 -9.99 7.23
N TYR A 30 2.27 -9.02 7.07
CA TYR A 30 2.63 -7.61 7.26
C TYR A 30 3.05 -7.30 8.70
N ALA A 31 2.39 -7.89 9.71
CA ALA A 31 2.79 -7.73 11.11
C ALA A 31 4.21 -8.28 11.35
N ARG A 32 4.54 -9.43 10.73
CA ARG A 32 5.88 -10.01 10.76
C ARG A 32 6.91 -9.10 10.08
N VAL A 33 6.62 -8.59 8.88
CA VAL A 33 7.50 -7.65 8.18
C VAL A 33 7.75 -6.41 9.03
N ARG A 34 6.72 -5.86 9.68
CA ARG A 34 6.84 -4.70 10.58
C ARG A 34 7.81 -4.98 11.73
N ALA A 35 7.66 -6.12 12.40
CA ALA A 35 8.54 -6.51 13.51
C ALA A 35 10.01 -6.67 13.06
N MET A 36 10.23 -7.27 11.89
CA MET A 36 11.57 -7.39 11.30
C MET A 36 12.18 -6.04 10.93
N ALA A 37 11.39 -5.14 10.34
CA ALA A 37 11.83 -3.80 9.95
C ALA A 37 12.19 -2.94 11.17
N ALA A 38 11.34 -2.96 12.21
CA ALA A 38 11.59 -2.26 13.47
C ALA A 38 12.89 -2.75 14.15
N ALA A 39 13.11 -4.07 14.20
CA ALA A 39 14.35 -4.65 14.74
C ALA A 39 15.61 -4.22 13.97
N ARG A 40 15.47 -3.87 12.68
CA ARG A 40 16.54 -3.39 11.81
C ARG A 40 16.65 -1.86 11.76
N ARG A 41 15.74 -1.14 12.42
CA ARG A 41 15.58 0.31 12.29
C ARG A 41 15.46 0.74 10.82
N ASP A 42 14.65 0.00 10.07
CA ASP A 42 14.33 0.24 8.66
C ASP A 42 12.95 0.92 8.56
N PRO A 43 12.88 2.27 8.64
CA PRO A 43 11.62 3.00 8.63
C PRO A 43 10.88 2.89 7.28
N ASP A 44 11.61 2.67 6.17
CA ASP A 44 10.99 2.54 4.84
C ASP A 44 10.16 1.26 4.76
N THR A 45 10.73 0.13 5.18
CA THR A 45 9.99 -1.15 5.26
C THR A 45 8.91 -1.12 6.31
N GLU A 46 9.16 -0.53 7.47
CA GLU A 46 8.16 -0.42 8.53
C GLU A 46 6.92 0.36 8.05
N ALA A 47 7.12 1.47 7.33
CA ALA A 47 6.03 2.24 6.73
C ALA A 47 5.25 1.44 5.66
N ALA A 48 5.93 0.63 4.84
CA ALA A 48 5.22 -0.24 3.89
C ALA A 48 4.41 -1.33 4.59
N ALA A 49 4.92 -1.91 5.67
CA ALA A 49 4.19 -2.90 6.44
C ALA A 49 2.95 -2.29 7.10
N LEU A 50 3.06 -1.08 7.68
CA LEU A 50 1.93 -0.34 8.21
C LEU A 50 0.90 0.00 7.13
N THR A 51 1.35 0.43 5.96
CA THR A 51 0.49 0.71 4.80
C THR A 51 -0.23 -0.56 4.33
N GLY A 52 0.45 -1.72 4.30
CA GLY A 52 -0.15 -3.00 3.95
C GLY A 52 -1.18 -3.49 4.97
N LEU A 53 -0.91 -3.30 6.27
CA LEU A 53 -1.91 -3.56 7.32
C LEU A 53 -3.13 -2.64 7.17
N ALA A 54 -2.92 -1.39 6.75
CA ALA A 54 -4.02 -0.46 6.51
C ALA A 54 -4.85 -0.88 5.29
N ASP A 55 -4.23 -1.37 4.21
CA ASP A 55 -4.93 -1.97 3.07
C ASP A 55 -5.82 -3.13 3.54
N VAL A 56 -5.30 -4.05 4.37
CA VAL A 56 -6.10 -5.14 4.94
C VAL A 56 -7.28 -4.60 5.76
N ALA A 57 -7.05 -3.61 6.62
CA ALA A 57 -8.10 -2.98 7.41
C ALA A 57 -9.17 -2.32 6.52
N ILE A 58 -8.78 -1.67 5.43
CA ILE A 58 -9.70 -1.11 4.42
C ILE A 58 -10.56 -2.21 3.79
N GLN A 59 -9.96 -3.35 3.39
CA GLN A 59 -10.71 -4.47 2.82
C GLN A 59 -11.70 -5.09 3.81
N LEU A 60 -11.41 -5.02 5.12
CA LEU A 60 -12.31 -5.46 6.19
C LEU A 60 -13.34 -4.38 6.59
N GLY A 61 -13.34 -3.20 5.96
CA GLY A 61 -14.20 -2.07 6.32
C GLY A 61 -13.83 -1.39 7.64
N GLN A 62 -12.64 -1.64 8.18
CA GLN A 62 -12.14 -1.11 9.45
C GLN A 62 -11.42 0.23 9.23
N TRP A 63 -12.18 1.24 8.79
CA TRP A 63 -11.64 2.54 8.34
C TRP A 63 -10.88 3.31 9.42
N ASP A 64 -11.33 3.27 10.68
CA ASP A 64 -10.61 3.90 11.80
C ASP A 64 -9.27 3.24 12.08
N SER A 65 -9.20 1.90 12.01
CA SER A 65 -7.94 1.16 12.16
C SER A 65 -6.97 1.48 11.03
N ALA A 66 -7.48 1.52 9.79
CA ALA A 66 -6.68 1.91 8.62
C ALA A 66 -6.10 3.32 8.78
N ARG A 67 -6.93 4.29 9.19
CA ARG A 67 -6.50 5.67 9.45
C ARG A 67 -5.34 5.72 10.46
N LEU A 68 -5.46 5.04 11.60
CA LEU A 68 -4.42 5.03 12.64
C LEU A 68 -3.11 4.41 12.15
N LEU A 69 -3.18 3.33 11.37
CA LEU A 69 -2.00 2.68 10.78
C LEU A 69 -1.29 3.61 9.79
N LEU A 70 -2.06 4.34 8.97
CA LEU A 70 -1.53 5.26 7.97
C LEU A 70 -0.96 6.53 8.60
N GLU A 71 -1.61 7.08 9.62
CA GLU A 71 -1.06 8.18 10.43
C GLU A 71 0.27 7.76 11.08
N SER A 72 0.37 6.53 11.58
CA SER A 72 1.63 5.99 12.10
C SER A 72 2.69 5.82 11.01
N ALA A 73 2.31 5.41 9.80
CA ALA A 73 3.25 5.28 8.68
C ALA A 73 3.78 6.64 8.19
N LEU A 74 3.00 7.71 8.37
CA LEU A 74 3.30 9.06 7.94
C LEU A 74 3.87 9.96 9.05
N ALA A 75 4.03 9.44 10.27
CA ALA A 75 4.56 10.20 11.40
C ALA A 75 6.07 10.50 11.27
N PRO A 76 6.53 11.73 11.57
CA PRO A 76 7.95 12.02 11.72
C PRO A 76 8.59 11.26 12.89
N PRO A 77 9.90 10.92 12.84
CA PRO A 77 10.84 11.16 11.74
C PRO A 77 10.82 10.06 10.67
N ALA A 78 9.86 9.13 10.72
CA ALA A 78 9.82 7.99 9.80
C ALA A 78 9.57 8.46 8.37
N CYS A 79 8.62 9.37 8.15
CA CYS A 79 8.26 9.83 6.81
C CYS A 79 9.42 10.48 6.03
N ASP A 80 10.38 11.12 6.71
CA ASP A 80 11.52 11.80 6.06
C ASP A 80 12.52 10.82 5.44
N ARG A 81 12.43 9.54 5.79
CA ARG A 81 13.32 8.46 5.35
C ARG A 81 12.61 7.42 4.49
N VAL A 82 11.34 7.66 4.16
CA VAL A 82 10.50 6.77 3.37
C VAL A 82 10.54 7.21 1.92
N GLN A 83 10.58 6.23 1.01
CA GLN A 83 10.56 6.51 -0.42
C GLN A 83 9.29 7.26 -0.83
N PRO A 84 9.38 8.25 -1.74
CA PRO A 84 8.24 9.04 -2.21
C PRO A 84 7.04 8.19 -2.67
N ARG A 85 7.28 7.06 -3.33
CA ARG A 85 6.23 6.11 -3.76
C ARG A 85 5.43 5.52 -2.60
N ARG A 86 6.07 5.22 -1.47
CA ARG A 86 5.39 4.68 -0.29
C ARG A 86 4.59 5.76 0.42
N LEU A 87 5.14 6.98 0.49
CA LEU A 87 4.41 8.15 0.99
C LEU A 87 3.17 8.43 0.15
N LEU A 88 3.29 8.36 -1.18
CA LEU A 88 2.18 8.55 -2.12
C LEU A 88 1.03 7.57 -1.80
N ARG A 89 1.32 6.26 -1.75
CA ARG A 89 0.32 5.24 -1.43
C ARG A 89 -0.31 5.45 -0.06
N ALA A 90 0.50 5.68 0.98
CA ALA A 90 -0.02 5.89 2.33
C ALA A 90 -0.93 7.11 2.43
N ARG A 91 -0.58 8.22 1.78
CA ARG A 91 -1.42 9.44 1.76
C ARG A 91 -2.72 9.25 0.98
N TYR A 92 -2.67 8.55 -0.15
CA TYR A 92 -3.85 8.21 -0.92
C TYR A 92 -4.84 7.37 -0.10
N LEU A 93 -4.36 6.27 0.49
CA LEU A 93 -5.19 5.41 1.35
C LEU A 93 -5.73 6.16 2.57
N LEU A 94 -4.97 7.11 3.12
CA LEU A 94 -5.42 7.92 4.24
C LEU A 94 -6.57 8.83 3.80
N GLY A 95 -6.48 9.40 2.60
CA GLY A 95 -7.57 10.12 1.96
C GLY A 95 -8.84 9.28 1.89
N LEU A 96 -8.76 8.06 1.33
CA LEU A 96 -9.92 7.16 1.22
C LEU A 96 -10.51 6.80 2.59
N ALA A 97 -9.67 6.48 3.58
CA ALA A 97 -10.14 6.16 4.93
C ALA A 97 -10.84 7.35 5.60
N LEU A 98 -10.31 8.57 5.43
CA LEU A 98 -10.94 9.79 5.94
C LEU A 98 -12.25 10.10 5.21
N MET A 99 -12.33 9.81 3.91
CA MET A 99 -13.56 9.94 3.13
C MET A 99 -14.64 9.00 3.67
N ALA A 100 -14.32 7.72 3.88
CA ALA A 100 -15.24 6.73 4.44
C ALA A 100 -15.75 7.10 5.85
N LEU A 101 -14.91 7.78 6.64
CA LEU A 101 -15.25 8.29 7.97
C LEU A 101 -16.02 9.63 7.94
N GLY A 102 -16.37 10.15 6.76
CA GLY A 102 -17.07 11.42 6.60
C GLY A 102 -16.22 12.66 6.90
N ARG A 103 -14.89 12.53 6.97
CA ARG A 103 -13.96 13.61 7.30
C ARG A 103 -13.44 14.30 6.05
N ALA A 104 -14.34 14.91 5.27
CA ALA A 104 -14.04 15.46 3.95
C ALA A 104 -12.85 16.44 3.90
N ALA A 105 -12.75 17.38 4.84
CA ALA A 105 -11.64 18.34 4.88
C ALA A 105 -10.28 17.66 5.12
N ALA A 106 -10.23 16.69 6.04
CA ALA A 106 -9.01 15.92 6.31
C ALA A 106 -8.66 15.00 5.14
N SER A 107 -9.67 14.39 4.50
CA SER A 107 -9.51 13.59 3.29
C SER A 107 -8.88 14.42 2.16
N ARG A 108 -9.39 15.63 1.92
CA ARG A 108 -8.85 16.55 0.92
C ARG A 108 -7.39 16.86 1.19
N ALA A 109 -7.06 17.24 2.42
CA ALA A 109 -5.68 17.54 2.80
C ALA A 109 -4.73 16.34 2.57
N ALA A 110 -5.18 15.12 2.87
CA ALA A 110 -4.39 13.90 2.62
C ALA A 110 -4.17 13.63 1.13
N LEU A 111 -5.20 13.81 0.29
CA LEU A 111 -5.11 13.62 -1.16
C LEU A 111 -4.27 14.72 -1.84
N GLU A 112 -4.38 15.97 -1.40
CA GLU A 112 -3.50 17.06 -1.86
C GLU A 112 -2.03 16.79 -1.50
N ALA A 113 -1.79 16.27 -0.29
CA ALA A 113 -0.45 15.85 0.11
C ALA A 113 0.05 14.63 -0.68
N ALA A 114 -0.84 13.76 -1.17
CA ALA A 114 -0.50 12.70 -2.12
C ALA A 114 -0.08 13.31 -3.47
N MET A 115 -0.88 14.25 -4.01
CA MET A 115 -0.56 14.97 -5.26
C MET A 115 0.79 15.67 -5.22
N ALA A 116 1.14 16.29 -4.09
CA ALA A 116 2.42 16.98 -3.92
C ALA A 116 3.64 16.06 -4.09
N VAL A 117 3.48 14.73 -3.96
CA VAL A 117 4.56 13.76 -4.05
C VAL A 117 4.51 12.94 -5.35
N VAL A 118 3.48 13.08 -6.18
CA VAL A 118 3.34 12.39 -7.49
C VAL A 118 4.58 12.54 -8.35
N GLY A 119 5.12 13.76 -8.46
CA GLY A 119 6.34 14.01 -9.24
C GLY A 119 7.58 13.33 -8.65
N ALA A 120 7.80 13.47 -7.34
CA ALA A 120 8.93 12.84 -6.65
C ALA A 120 8.83 11.30 -6.60
N ALA A 121 7.63 10.75 -6.76
CA ALA A 121 7.36 9.33 -6.81
C ALA A 121 7.51 8.74 -8.23
N ASP A 122 7.74 9.56 -9.27
CA ASP A 122 7.64 9.14 -10.67
C ASP A 122 6.36 8.32 -10.91
N ALA A 123 5.24 8.81 -10.38
CA ALA A 123 3.97 8.09 -10.40
C ALA A 123 3.35 8.10 -11.81
N THR A 124 2.62 7.03 -12.11
CA THR A 124 1.92 6.87 -13.39
C THR A 124 0.83 7.92 -13.56
N ASP A 125 0.48 8.21 -14.81
CA ASP A 125 -0.68 9.07 -15.10
C ASP A 125 -1.96 8.49 -14.50
N SER A 126 -2.11 7.15 -14.51
CA SER A 126 -3.24 6.46 -13.84
C SER A 126 -3.32 6.77 -12.34
N ALA A 127 -2.20 6.71 -11.61
CA ALA A 127 -2.20 7.04 -10.18
C ALA A 127 -2.54 8.51 -9.95
N ARG A 128 -2.08 9.42 -10.82
CA ARG A 128 -2.45 10.84 -10.77
C ARG A 128 -3.94 11.03 -11.00
N ASP A 129 -4.49 10.37 -12.02
CA ASP A 129 -5.90 10.46 -12.40
C ASP A 129 -6.81 9.92 -11.30
N GLU A 130 -6.42 8.83 -10.62
CA GLU A 130 -7.17 8.30 -9.47
C GLU A 130 -7.21 9.27 -8.29
N ILE A 131 -6.11 9.98 -8.00
CA ILE A 131 -6.10 11.00 -6.95
C ILE A 131 -6.98 12.20 -7.35
N CYS A 132 -6.91 12.64 -8.62
CA CYS A 132 -7.76 13.70 -9.15
C CYS A 132 -9.25 13.31 -9.12
N ALA A 133 -9.58 12.07 -9.43
CA ALA A 133 -10.94 11.54 -9.33
C ALA A 133 -11.43 11.56 -7.88
N ALA A 134 -10.62 11.09 -6.92
CA ALA A 134 -10.97 11.13 -5.50
C ALA A 134 -11.14 12.56 -4.97
N LEU A 135 -10.33 13.52 -5.43
CA LEU A 135 -10.49 14.94 -5.10
C LEU A 135 -11.80 15.49 -5.66
N SER A 136 -12.12 15.18 -6.91
CA SER A 136 -13.35 15.61 -7.57
C SER A 136 -14.60 15.05 -6.88
N GLN A 137 -14.54 13.82 -6.37
CA GLN A 137 -15.62 13.20 -5.58
C GLN A 137 -15.91 13.97 -4.29
N LEU A 138 -14.90 14.61 -3.67
CA LEU A 138 -15.12 15.44 -2.48
C LEU A 138 -15.76 16.81 -2.80
N ASP A 139 -15.58 17.31 -4.03
CA ASP A 139 -16.15 18.59 -4.47
C ASP A 139 -17.60 18.46 -4.94
N LEU A 140 -17.95 17.30 -5.49
CA LEU A 140 -19.33 16.97 -5.83
C LEU A 140 -20.10 16.77 -4.52
N ALA A 141 -21.15 17.57 -4.30
CA ALA A 141 -22.13 17.38 -3.22
C ALA A 141 -23.03 16.14 -3.44
N GLY A 142 -22.48 15.09 -4.06
CA GLY A 142 -23.14 13.86 -4.43
C GLY A 142 -22.98 12.76 -3.38
N ASP A 143 -23.42 11.56 -3.77
CA ASP A 143 -23.33 10.35 -2.95
C ASP A 143 -21.87 10.05 -2.63
N VAL A 144 -21.53 10.07 -1.33
CA VAL A 144 -20.19 9.66 -0.88
C VAL A 144 -20.02 8.21 -1.31
N PRO A 145 -18.93 7.85 -2.02
CA PRO A 145 -18.71 6.47 -2.44
C PRO A 145 -18.80 5.56 -1.23
N ASP A 146 -19.59 4.49 -1.36
CA ASP A 146 -19.72 3.53 -0.28
C ASP A 146 -18.37 2.86 0.03
N GLY A 147 -18.25 2.27 1.21
CA GLY A 147 -16.99 1.66 1.65
C GLY A 147 -16.47 0.59 0.69
N SER A 148 -17.33 -0.11 -0.06
CA SER A 148 -16.90 -1.14 -1.01
C SER A 148 -16.25 -0.53 -2.25
N GLN A 149 -16.76 0.60 -2.74
CA GLN A 149 -16.16 1.36 -3.83
C GLN A 149 -14.79 1.90 -3.44
N LEU A 150 -14.67 2.43 -2.22
CA LEU A 150 -13.41 2.91 -1.67
C LEU A 150 -12.39 1.76 -1.46
N ALA A 151 -12.84 0.61 -0.99
CA ALA A 151 -11.97 -0.57 -0.85
C ALA A 151 -11.49 -1.10 -2.20
N ALA A 152 -12.33 -1.07 -3.23
CA ALA A 152 -11.94 -1.41 -4.60
C ALA A 152 -10.95 -0.41 -5.18
N ALA A 153 -11.12 0.90 -4.91
CA ALA A 153 -10.17 1.93 -5.32
C ALA A 153 -8.79 1.73 -4.68
N ALA A 154 -8.74 1.39 -3.38
CA ALA A 154 -7.49 1.10 -2.67
C ALA A 154 -6.69 -0.06 -3.29
N LEU A 155 -7.37 -1.12 -3.76
CA LEU A 155 -6.74 -2.25 -4.46
C LEU A 155 -6.28 -1.86 -5.87
N LYS A 156 -7.07 -1.06 -6.59
CA LYS A 156 -6.77 -0.64 -7.96
C LYS A 156 -5.60 0.34 -8.03
N PHE A 157 -5.44 1.17 -7.00
CA PHE A 157 -4.41 2.19 -6.97
C PHE A 157 -3.02 1.58 -7.10
N ASP A 158 -2.48 1.60 -8.31
CA ASP A 158 -1.12 1.16 -8.58
C ASP A 158 -0.17 2.36 -8.58
N SER A 159 0.49 2.59 -7.45
CA SER A 159 1.58 3.57 -7.36
C SER A 159 2.91 3.04 -7.94
N THR A 160 2.97 1.78 -8.37
CA THR A 160 4.22 1.10 -8.71
C THR A 160 4.51 1.02 -10.20
N GLY A 161 3.51 1.04 -11.09
CA GLY A 161 3.74 0.75 -12.52
C GLY A 161 4.44 -0.59 -12.72
N LEU A 162 4.41 -1.46 -11.70
CA LEU A 162 4.89 -2.82 -11.76
C LEU A 162 3.66 -3.65 -12.04
N ASP A 163 3.37 -3.78 -13.34
CA ASP A 163 2.58 -4.89 -13.85
C ASP A 163 3.06 -6.17 -13.15
N VAL A 164 2.24 -6.67 -12.23
CA VAL A 164 2.27 -8.09 -11.84
C VAL A 164 1.72 -8.97 -12.97
N ASP A 165 1.27 -8.36 -14.07
CA ASP A 165 0.97 -9.02 -15.33
C ASP A 165 2.19 -9.10 -16.25
N GLY A 166 3.02 -10.12 -16.01
CA GLY A 166 3.49 -10.94 -17.14
C GLY A 166 4.92 -10.80 -17.66
N GLU A 167 5.84 -10.01 -17.08
CA GLU A 167 7.19 -9.87 -17.68
C GLU A 167 8.41 -10.27 -16.83
N ASP A 168 8.27 -11.05 -15.74
CA ASP A 168 9.45 -11.62 -15.05
C ASP A 168 9.36 -13.13 -14.74
N ARG A 169 8.43 -13.86 -15.37
CA ARG A 169 8.47 -15.35 -15.37
C ARG A 169 9.70 -15.93 -16.07
N ARG A 170 10.47 -15.11 -16.81
CA ARG A 170 11.72 -15.54 -17.46
C ARG A 170 12.97 -15.47 -16.57
N LYS A 171 12.91 -14.87 -15.38
CA LYS A 171 14.12 -14.74 -14.51
C LYS A 171 14.18 -15.69 -13.32
N PHE A 172 13.10 -16.39 -12.99
CA PHE A 172 13.11 -17.48 -11.99
C PHE A 172 13.23 -18.88 -12.60
N GLY A 173 13.44 -18.98 -13.91
CA GLY A 173 13.64 -20.23 -14.63
C GLY A 173 15.08 -20.75 -14.64
N VAL A 174 15.83 -20.66 -13.54
CA VAL A 174 17.11 -21.38 -13.38
C VAL A 174 17.30 -21.81 -11.92
N ALA A 175 16.65 -22.90 -11.52
CA ALA A 175 17.12 -23.79 -10.44
C ALA A 175 16.16 -24.99 -10.25
N ALA A 176 15.95 -25.80 -11.29
CA ALA A 176 15.38 -27.14 -11.12
C ALA A 176 15.90 -28.09 -12.21
N ARG A 177 17.22 -28.25 -12.30
CA ARG A 177 17.80 -29.47 -12.85
C ARG A 177 18.03 -30.43 -11.68
N VAL A 178 16.95 -31.03 -11.21
CA VAL A 178 17.06 -32.27 -10.42
C VAL A 178 17.36 -33.37 -11.44
N GLY A 179 18.50 -34.02 -11.24
CA GLY A 179 18.97 -35.09 -12.11
C GLY A 179 17.96 -36.23 -12.18
N SER A 180 17.86 -36.81 -13.36
CA SER A 180 17.50 -38.22 -13.50
C SER A 180 18.61 -38.86 -14.31
N LEU A 181 19.52 -39.54 -13.60
CA LEU A 181 20.21 -40.69 -14.16
C LEU A 181 19.13 -41.74 -14.44
N ILE A 182 18.92 -42.09 -15.71
CA ILE A 182 18.88 -43.49 -16.19
C ILE A 182 19.42 -43.45 -17.62
#